data_AF-A0A9D1QKJ0-F1
#
_entry.id   AF-A0A9D1QKJ0-F1
#
_cell.length_a   1.000
_cell.length_b   1.000
_cell.length_c   1.000
_cell.angle_alpha   90.00
_cell.angle_beta   90.00
_cell.angle_gamma   90.00
#
_symmetry.space_group_name_H-M   'P 1'
#
loop_
_entity.id
_entity.type
_entity.pdbx_description
1 polymer ?
#
loop_
_entity_poly.entity_id
_entity_poly.type
_entity_poly.pdbx_seq_one_letter_code
_entity_poly.pdbx_strand_id
1 'polypeptide(L)' 'MSENRCQTCQFAFCDDRCTDYRRDSIWFCRRKGPFFSRNYRVGEKTRIDPKNPACADFVPREDENAAKKSSQNV' A
#
# COMPACT_ATOMS: atom_id res chain seq x y z
N MET A 1 -6.78 17.44 4.52
CA MET A 1 -5.37 17.01 4.42
C MET A 1 -5.40 15.54 4.03
N SER A 2 -4.92 15.19 2.84
CA SER A 2 -4.81 13.78 2.45
C SER A 2 -3.63 13.18 3.20
N GLU A 3 -3.91 12.47 4.30
CA GLU A 3 -2.86 11.76 5.04
C GLU A 3 -2.22 10.73 4.12
N ASN A 4 -0.89 10.78 4.01
CA ASN A 4 -0.13 9.77 3.27
C ASN A 4 -0.35 8.42 3.95
N ARG A 5 -0.95 7.48 3.22
CA ARG A 5 -1.25 6.13 3.72
C ARG A 5 -0.36 5.12 3.04
N CYS A 6 -0.19 3.96 3.69
CA CYS A 6 0.57 2.87 3.11
C CYS A 6 0.06 2.49 1.71
N GLN A 7 -1.26 2.42 1.49
CA GLN A 7 -1.83 2.03 0.20
C GLN A 7 -1.45 2.95 -0.98
N THR A 8 -1.16 4.23 -0.72
CA THR A 8 -0.82 5.20 -1.75
C THR A 8 0.69 5.27 -2.05
N CYS A 9 1.49 4.46 -1.35
CA CYS A 9 2.91 4.35 -1.56
C CYS A 9 3.24 3.52 -2.80
N GLN A 10 4.26 3.90 -3.57
CA GLN A 10 4.75 3.11 -4.72
C GLN A 10 5.25 1.73 -4.30
N PHE A 11 5.73 1.61 -3.07
CA PHE A 11 6.25 0.35 -2.53
C PHE A 11 5.16 -0.55 -1.98
N ALA A 12 3.93 -0.07 -1.84
CA ALA A 12 2.82 -0.91 -1.43
C ALA A 12 2.46 -1.91 -2.52
N PHE A 13 2.20 -3.14 -2.13
CA PHE A 13 1.83 -4.25 -2.99
C PHE A 13 0.59 -4.91 -2.43
N CYS A 14 -0.47 -4.99 -3.25
CA CYS A 14 -1.71 -5.70 -2.90
C CYS A 14 -1.66 -7.11 -3.48
N ASP A 15 -1.65 -8.13 -2.62
CA ASP A 15 -1.81 -9.53 -3.00
C ASP A 15 -3.30 -9.88 -2.94
N ASP A 16 -4.00 -9.53 -4.01
CA ASP A 16 -5.41 -9.82 -4.18
C ASP A 16 -5.59 -11.20 -4.83
N ARG A 17 -5.62 -12.22 -3.98
CA ARG A 17 -5.96 -13.61 -4.35
C ARG A 17 -7.28 -14.01 -3.71
N CYS A 18 -8.16 -13.03 -3.54
CA CYS A 18 -9.50 -13.25 -3.02
C CYS A 18 -10.24 -14.18 -3.98
N THR A 19 -10.75 -15.28 -3.45
CA THR A 19 -11.69 -16.17 -4.15
C THR A 19 -12.86 -16.39 -3.20
N ASP A 20 -13.98 -16.96 -3.68
CA ASP A 20 -15.16 -17.20 -2.84
C ASP A 20 -14.87 -17.97 -1.53
N TYR A 21 -13.75 -18.69 -1.48
CA TYR A 21 -13.29 -19.49 -0.34
C TYR A 21 -11.98 -18.99 0.30
N ARG A 22 -11.36 -17.92 -0.22
CA ARG A 22 -10.08 -17.38 0.28
C ARG A 22 -10.21 -15.93 0.71
N ARG A 23 -9.66 -15.66 1.91
CA ARG A 23 -9.68 -14.40 2.66
C ARG A 23 -9.34 -13.14 1.85
N ASP A 24 -9.77 -12.02 2.41
CA ASP A 24 -9.53 -10.63 2.01
C ASP A 24 -8.15 -10.35 1.41
N SER A 25 -8.12 -9.35 0.52
CA SER A 25 -6.90 -8.84 -0.10
C SER A 25 -5.90 -8.42 0.97
N ILE A 26 -4.63 -8.80 0.78
CA ILE A 26 -3.60 -8.52 1.77
C ILE A 26 -2.43 -7.71 1.24
N TRP A 27 -2.03 -6.69 2.01
CA TRP A 27 -1.08 -5.65 1.61
C TRP A 27 0.32 -5.79 2.20
N PHE A 28 1.35 -5.57 1.38
CA PHE A 28 2.75 -5.67 1.78
C PHE A 28 3.54 -4.42 1.40
N CYS A 29 4.63 -4.13 2.12
CA CYS A 29 5.60 -3.12 1.77
C CYS A 29 6.85 -3.77 1.19
N ARG A 30 7.12 -3.53 -0.11
CA ARG A 30 8.29 -4.06 -0.83
C ARG A 30 9.62 -3.49 -0.31
N ARG A 31 9.58 -2.34 0.39
CA ARG A 31 10.79 -1.71 0.96
C ARG A 31 11.27 -2.39 2.24
N LYS A 32 10.37 -3.04 3.00
CA LYS A 32 10.72 -3.70 4.27
C LYS A 32 11.48 -5.02 4.08
N GLY A 33 11.48 -5.59 2.87
CA GLY A 33 12.25 -6.80 2.57
C GLY A 33 11.76 -7.56 1.34
N PRO A 34 12.52 -8.57 0.88
CA PRO A 34 12.22 -9.31 -0.34
C PRO A 34 11.20 -10.45 -0.16
N PHE A 35 10.90 -10.86 1.08
CA PHE A 35 10.03 -11.99 1.37
C PHE A 35 8.60 -11.57 1.73
N PHE A 36 7.62 -12.13 1.04
CA PHE A 36 6.20 -11.91 1.27
C PHE A 36 5.54 -13.22 1.72
N SER A 37 4.90 -13.21 2.88
CA SER A 37 4.17 -14.38 3.40
C SER A 37 2.80 -13.97 3.89
N ARG A 38 1.78 -14.73 3.49
CA ARG A 38 0.40 -14.57 3.99
C ARG A 38 0.24 -15.00 5.44
N ASN A 39 1.23 -15.68 6.01
CA ASN A 39 1.24 -16.08 7.42
C ASN A 39 1.70 -14.95 8.37
N TYR A 40 2.28 -13.87 7.83
CA TYR A 40 2.68 -12.73 8.64
C TYR A 40 1.45 -11.98 9.18
N ARG A 41 1.52 -11.53 10.42
CA ARG A 41 0.52 -10.64 11.02
C ARG A 41 0.70 -9.21 10.50
N VAL A 42 -0.36 -8.41 10.50
CA VAL A 42 -0.26 -6.99 10.13
C VAL A 42 0.76 -6.29 11.03
N GLY A 43 1.73 -5.57 10.43
CA GLY A 43 2.86 -4.95 11.13
C GLY A 43 4.09 -5.85 11.26
N GLU A 44 3.97 -7.15 10.95
CA GLU A 44 5.08 -8.10 10.99
C GLU A 44 5.85 -8.11 9.66
N LYS A 45 7.16 -7.87 9.72
CA LYS A 45 8.07 -7.88 8.56
C LYS A 45 7.54 -7.01 7.42
N THR A 46 7.15 -7.60 6.29
CA THR A 46 6.66 -6.90 5.10
C THR A 46 5.16 -6.68 5.10
N ARG A 47 4.40 -7.29 6.02
CA ARG A 47 2.93 -7.21 6.07
C ARG A 47 2.49 -5.87 6.66
N ILE A 48 1.65 -5.14 5.93
CA ILE A 48 1.17 -3.80 6.36
C ILE A 48 -0.36 -3.73 6.34
N ASP A 49 -0.89 -2.75 7.06
CA ASP A 49 -2.27 -2.29 6.91
C ASP A 49 -2.28 -1.17 5.85
N PRO A 50 -3.10 -1.27 4.78
CA PRO A 50 -3.20 -0.21 3.78
C PRO A 50 -3.66 1.15 4.36
N LYS A 51 -4.46 1.12 5.44
CA LYS A 51 -5.05 2.32 6.06
C LYS A 51 -4.11 3.02 7.02
N ASN A 52 -3.05 2.34 7.48
CA ASN A 52 -2.09 2.94 8.39
C ASN A 52 -1.35 4.11 7.75
N PRO A 53 -0.93 5.11 8.55
CA PRO A 53 -0.09 6.19 8.08
C PRO A 53 1.18 5.62 7.45
N ALA A 54 1.63 6.27 6.37
CA ALA A 54 2.82 5.85 5.67
C ALA A 54 4.07 6.03 6.54
N CYS A 55 5.08 5.18 6.31
CA CYS A 55 6.36 5.28 7.00
C CYS A 55 7.23 6.43 6.44
N ALA A 56 8.36 6.70 7.09
CA ALA A 56 9.32 7.72 6.67
C ALA A 56 9.85 7.50 5.23
N ASP A 57 9.95 6.24 4.78
CA ASP A 57 10.36 5.89 3.40
C ASP A 57 9.22 6.00 2.37
N PHE A 58 8.15 6.73 2.69
CA PHE A 58 7.02 6.90 1.78
C PHE A 58 7.45 7.59 0.50
N VAL A 59 7.08 6.98 -0.62
CA VAL A 59 7.17 7.62 -1.93
C VAL A 59 5.81 7.48 -2.61
N PRO A 60 5.17 8.58 -3.02
CA PRO A 60 3.85 8.55 -3.64
C PRO A 60 3.88 7.82 -4.98
N ARG A 61 2.80 7.11 -5.31
CA ARG A 61 2.61 6.54 -6.66
C ARG A 61 2.45 7.65 -7.70
N GLU A 62 3.05 7.48 -8.87
CA GLU A 62 2.97 8.44 -9.97
C GLU A 62 1.52 8.66 -10.44
N ASP A 63 0.69 7.62 -10.39
CA ASP A 63 -0.73 7.69 -10.78
C ASP A 63 -1.56 8.65 -9.91
N GLU A 64 -1.23 8.81 -8.62
CA GLU A 64 -1.86 9.82 -7.76
C GLU A 64 -1.39 11.24 -8.07
N ASN A 65 -0.18 11.41 -8.59
CA ASN A 65 0.31 12.71 -9.04
C ASN A 65 -0.36 13.15 -10.35
N ALA A 66 -0.79 12.21 -11.20
CA ALA A 66 -1.60 12.52 -12.38
C ALA A 66 -3.00 13.01 -11.99
N ALA A 67 -3.67 12.35 -11.04
CA ALA A 67 -5.00 12.75 -10.56
C ALA A 67 -5.02 14.13 -9.87
N LYS A 68 -3.92 14.52 -9.21
CA LYS A 68 -3.81 15.85 -8.56
C LYS A 68 -3.51 16.98 -9.56
N LYS A 69 -2.85 16.69 -10.69
CA LYS A 69 -2.59 17.70 -11.74
C LYS A 69 -3.85 18.10 -12.51
N SER A 70 -4.90 17.29 -12.49
CA SER A 70 -6.17 17.60 -13.17
C SER A 70 -7.07 18.58 -12.42
N SER A 71 -6.79 18.90 -11.15
CA SER A 71 -7.63 19.79 -10.32
C SER A 71 -7.02 21.16 -10.04
N GLN A 72 -5.93 21.54 -10.72
CA GLN A 72 -5.25 22.85 -10.55
C GLN A 72 -5.40 23.81 -11.75
N ASN A 73 -6.21 23.46 -12.75
CA ASN A 73 -6.57 24.39 -13.84
C ASN A 73 -8.09 24.56 -13.92
N VAL A 74 -8.69 25.30 -12.97
CA VAL A 74 -9.92 26.08 -13.17
C VAL A 74 -9.75 27.40 -12.44
#